data_AF-A0A352NXZ7-F1
#
_entry.id   AF-A0A352NXZ7-F1
#
_cell.length_a   1.000
_cell.length_b   1.000
_cell.length_c   1.000
_cell.angle_alpha   90.00
_cell.angle_beta   90.00
_cell.angle_gamma   90.00
#
_symmetry.space_group_name_H-M   'P 1'
#
loop_
_entity.id
_entity.type
_entity.pdbx_description
1 polymer ?
#
loop_
_entity_poly.entity_id
_entity_poly.type
_entity_poly.pdbx_seq_one_letter_code
_entity_poly.pdbx_strand_id
1 'polypeptide(L)'
;VLVLDSPLTTLKEWEADRASKDDFIDKSLQDGLFTFFAENFNDKQAIIMDNKQPPKSLIGKYNEISFTKDRSEERYGFFKVK
;
A
#
# COMPACT_ATOMS: atom_id res chain seq x y z
N VAL A 1 16.76 7.54 -2.22
CA VAL A 1 15.49 6.85 -2.53
C VAL A 1 15.35 5.69 -1.56
N LEU A 2 14.24 5.59 -0.85
CA LEU A 2 13.89 4.46 0.02
C LEU A 2 12.82 3.62 -0.69
N VAL A 3 12.97 2.30 -0.70
CA VAL A 3 11.98 1.38 -1.29
C VAL A 3 11.56 0.39 -0.22
N LEU A 4 10.25 0.26 -0.02
CA LEU A 4 9.64 -0.63 0.97
C LEU A 4 8.66 -1.57 0.27
N ASP A 5 8.74 -2.85 0.63
CA ASP A 5 7.82 -3.88 0.17
C ASP A 5 6.98 -4.34 1.36
N SER A 6 5.67 -4.13 1.28
CA SER A 6 4.66 -4.52 2.28
C SER A 6 5.09 -4.23 3.72
N PRO A 7 5.46 -2.98 4.08
CA PRO A 7 6.09 -2.67 5.36
C PRO A 7 5.21 -2.99 6.59
N LEU A 8 3.88 -3.06 6.40
CA LEU A 8 2.93 -3.40 7.46
C LEU A 8 1.89 -4.45 7.01
N THR A 9 2.03 -5.05 5.82
CA THR A 9 1.10 -6.10 5.40
C THR A 9 1.43 -7.39 6.15
N THR A 10 0.61 -7.75 7.15
CA THR A 10 0.69 -9.06 7.81
C THR A 10 -0.34 -10.03 7.26
N LEU A 11 -0.02 -11.31 7.41
CA LEU A 11 -0.77 -12.51 7.03
C LEU A 11 -1.15 -12.63 5.55
N LYS A 12 -0.88 -13.81 5.00
CA LYS A 12 -1.33 -14.15 3.65
C LYS A 12 -2.82 -14.47 3.71
N GLU A 13 -3.59 -14.08 2.69
CA GLU A 13 -5.05 -14.27 2.64
C GLU A 13 -5.53 -15.71 2.91
N TRP A 14 -4.70 -16.75 2.66
CA TRP A 14 -5.01 -18.15 2.96
C TRP A 14 -4.89 -18.53 4.44
N GLU A 15 -4.28 -17.67 5.26
CA GLU A 15 -4.19 -17.82 6.73
C GLU A 15 -5.28 -17.01 7.44
N ALA A 16 -6.02 -16.15 6.73
CA ALA A 16 -7.05 -15.28 7.30
C ALA A 16 -8.17 -16.07 8.01
N ASP A 17 -8.52 -17.26 7.49
CA ASP A 17 -9.53 -18.14 8.10
C ASP A 17 -9.08 -18.73 9.44
N ARG A 18 -7.77 -18.70 9.75
CA ARG A 18 -7.17 -19.16 11.01
C ARG A 18 -6.64 -18.01 11.86
N ALA A 19 -6.78 -16.79 11.40
CA ALA A 19 -6.26 -15.59 12.05
C ALA A 19 -7.21 -15.13 13.15
N SER A 20 -6.64 -14.83 14.31
CA SER A 20 -7.30 -14.05 15.35
C SER A 20 -7.31 -12.57 14.97
N LYS A 21 -8.19 -11.78 15.59
CA LYS A 21 -8.20 -10.31 15.38
C LYS A 21 -6.86 -9.65 15.70
N ASP A 22 -6.08 -10.25 16.59
CA ASP A 22 -4.77 -9.74 17.03
C ASP A 22 -3.66 -10.01 16.00
N ASP A 23 -3.89 -10.89 15.02
CA ASP A 23 -2.93 -11.18 13.94
C ASP A 23 -2.98 -10.13 12.80
N PHE A 24 -3.98 -9.25 12.82
CA PHE A 24 -4.14 -8.16 11.87
C PHE A 24 -3.54 -6.86 12.43
N ILE A 25 -2.79 -6.15 11.60
CA ILE A 25 -2.34 -4.80 11.92
C ILE A 25 -3.55 -3.87 12.03
N ASP A 26 -3.59 -3.09 13.11
CA ASP A 26 -4.61 -2.06 13.28
C ASP A 26 -4.53 -1.03 12.14
N LYS A 27 -5.70 -0.69 11.59
CA LYS A 27 -5.84 0.27 10.51
C LYS A 27 -5.23 1.63 10.88
N SER A 28 -5.32 2.02 12.16
CA SER A 28 -4.75 3.29 12.62
C SER A 28 -3.22 3.35 12.45
N LEU A 29 -2.52 2.22 12.66
CA LEU A 29 -1.08 2.13 12.47
C LEU A 29 -0.72 2.21 10.97
N GLN A 30 -1.51 1.52 10.14
CA GLN A 30 -1.34 1.56 8.69
C GLN A 30 -1.55 2.98 8.12
N ASP A 31 -2.63 3.65 8.53
CA ASP A 31 -2.92 5.03 8.14
C ASP A 31 -1.83 6.00 8.65
N GLY A 32 -1.32 5.76 9.86
CA GLY A 32 -0.21 6.50 10.46
C GLY A 32 1.09 6.38 9.65
N LEU A 33 1.42 5.18 9.15
CA LEU A 33 2.59 4.98 8.31
C LEU A 33 2.50 5.82 7.01
N PHE A 34 1.38 5.72 6.30
CA PHE A 34 1.19 6.48 5.06
C PHE A 34 1.24 7.99 5.31
N THR A 35 0.62 8.46 6.41
CA THR A 35 0.65 9.86 6.81
C THR A 35 2.08 10.32 7.09
N PHE A 36 2.87 9.52 7.81
CA PHE A 36 4.28 9.81 8.08
C PHE A 36 5.07 10.03 6.79
N PHE A 37 4.93 9.15 5.79
CA PHE A 37 5.61 9.33 4.51
C PHE A 37 5.14 10.57 3.77
N ALA A 38 3.83 10.79 3.67
CA ALA A 38 3.27 11.94 2.98
C ALA A 38 3.71 13.29 3.57
N GLU A 39 3.99 13.34 4.87
CA GLU A 39 4.36 14.58 5.57
C GLU A 39 5.87 14.80 5.72
N ASN A 40 6.66 13.73 5.77
CA ASN A 40 8.08 13.81 6.14
C ASN A 40 9.05 13.56 4.96
N PHE A 41 8.55 13.13 3.80
CA PHE A 41 9.37 12.85 2.61
C PHE A 41 9.21 13.94 1.54
N ASN A 42 9.29 15.22 1.93
CA ASN A 42 9.19 16.35 0.99
C ASN A 42 10.50 16.61 0.20
N ASP A 43 11.64 16.21 0.74
CA ASP A 43 12.98 16.39 0.17
C ASP A 43 13.64 15.04 -0.23
N LYS A 44 12.89 13.95 -0.11
CA LYS A 44 13.33 12.56 -0.34
C LYS A 44 12.24 11.80 -1.07
N GLN A 45 12.60 10.72 -1.74
CA GLN A 45 11.64 9.84 -2.39
C GLN A 45 11.50 8.52 -1.62
N ALA A 46 10.28 8.16 -1.26
CA ALA A 46 9.88 6.83 -0.82
C ALA A 46 9.00 6.17 -1.89
N ILE A 47 9.24 4.89 -2.17
CA ILE A 47 8.40 4.05 -3.01
C ILE A 47 7.91 2.89 -2.13
N ILE A 48 6.60 2.76 -2.00
CA ILE A 48 5.97 1.74 -1.17
C ILE A 48 5.17 0.83 -2.09
N MET A 49 5.46 -0.47 -2.05
CA MET A 49 4.68 -1.50 -2.71
C MET A 49 3.82 -2.16 -1.65
N ASP A 50 2.50 -2.06 -1.76
CA ASP A 50 1.58 -2.64 -0.78
C ASP A 50 0.27 -3.02 -1.47
N ASN A 51 -0.45 -3.98 -0.89
CA ASN A 51 -1.82 -4.33 -1.30
C ASN A 51 -2.87 -3.47 -0.58
N LYS A 52 -2.44 -2.62 0.36
CA LYS A 52 -3.28 -1.68 1.08
C LYS A 52 -3.18 -0.27 0.49
N GLN A 53 -4.29 0.46 0.55
CA GLN A 53 -4.37 1.84 0.07
C GLN A 53 -4.16 2.86 1.20
N PRO A 54 -3.52 4.01 0.92
CA PRO A 54 -3.49 5.14 1.85
C PRO A 54 -4.89 5.67 2.19
N PRO A 55 -5.08 6.31 3.34
CA PRO A 55 -6.35 6.94 3.69
C PRO A 55 -6.68 8.08 2.72
N LYS A 56 -7.98 8.25 2.42
CA LYS A 56 -8.48 9.28 1.47
C LYS A 56 -8.06 10.71 1.81
N SER A 57 -7.75 11.00 3.07
CA SER A 57 -7.24 12.30 3.52
C SER A 57 -5.89 12.67 2.92
N LEU A 58 -5.15 11.71 2.35
CA LEU A 58 -3.85 11.91 1.73
C LEU A 58 -3.91 12.04 0.20
N ILE A 59 -5.10 11.98 -0.41
CA ILE A 59 -5.26 12.14 -1.87
C ILE A 59 -4.59 13.45 -2.32
N GLY A 60 -3.76 13.36 -3.36
CA GLY A 60 -2.99 14.49 -3.89
C GLY A 60 -1.65 14.75 -3.19
N LYS A 61 -1.33 14.05 -2.09
CA LYS A 61 -0.02 14.09 -1.42
C LYS A 61 0.95 12.99 -1.87
N TYR A 62 0.48 12.06 -2.69
CA TYR A 62 1.28 10.95 -3.19
C TYR A 62 0.96 10.69 -4.67
N ASN A 63 1.86 9.96 -5.34
CA ASN A 63 1.60 9.40 -6.67
C ASN A 63 1.13 7.96 -6.50
N GLU A 64 0.03 7.62 -7.16
CA GLU A 64 -0.57 6.28 -7.10
C GLU A 64 -0.33 5.53 -8.42
N ILE A 65 0.01 4.25 -8.31
CA ILE A 65 0.08 3.32 -9.44
C ILE A 65 -0.59 2.03 -8.98
N SER A 66 -1.79 1.72 -9.45
CA SER A 66 -2.49 0.49 -9.09
C SER A 66 -2.31 -0.59 -10.13
N PHE A 67 -2.23 -1.84 -9.65
CA PHE A 67 -2.21 -3.05 -10.46
C PHE A 67 -3.46 -3.86 -10.18
N THR A 68 -4.43 -3.78 -11.09
CA THR A 68 -5.81 -4.27 -10.83
C THR A 68 -6.03 -5.69 -11.33
N LYS A 69 -5.19 -6.21 -12.23
CA LYS A 69 -5.48 -7.39 -13.08
C LYS A 69 -6.78 -7.27 -13.88
N ASP A 70 -7.30 -6.06 -14.00
CA ASP A 70 -8.39 -5.72 -14.90
C ASP A 70 -7.81 -5.11 -16.17
N ARG A 71 -8.36 -5.47 -17.33
CA ARG A 71 -7.96 -4.90 -18.62
C ARG A 71 -8.68 -3.59 -18.91
N SER A 72 -9.77 -3.27 -18.22
CA SER A 72 -10.49 -2.00 -18.40
C SER A 72 -10.01 -0.88 -17.49
N GLU A 73 -9.22 -1.16 -16.46
CA GLU A 73 -8.83 -0.20 -15.43
C GLU A 73 -7.31 -0.15 -15.24
N GLU A 74 -6.76 1.07 -15.21
CA GLU A 74 -5.34 1.39 -14.98
C GLU A 74 -4.33 0.40 -15.60
N ARG A 75 -3.53 -0.30 -14.77
CA ARG A 75 -2.54 -1.28 -15.21
C ARG A 75 -3.00 -2.69 -14.81
N TYR A 76 -3.06 -3.59 -15.79
CA TYR A 76 -3.29 -5.01 -15.53
C TYR A 76 -2.23 -5.61 -14.59
N GLY A 77 -0.96 -5.21 -14.71
CA GLY A 77 0.12 -5.69 -13.87
C GLY A 77 1.40 -4.86 -14.02
N PHE A 78 2.46 -5.29 -13.33
CA PHE A 78 3.75 -4.58 -13.35
C PHE A 78 4.40 -4.53 -14.73
N PHE A 79 4.20 -5.57 -15.54
CA PHE A 79 4.59 -5.55 -16.95
C PHE A 79 3.41 -5.10 -17.81
N LYS A 80 3.68 -4.32 -18.84
CA LYS A 80 2.65 -4.00 -19.85
C LYS A 80 2.27 -5.30 -20.55
N VAL A 81 0.97 -5.51 -20.68
CA VAL A 81 0.45 -6.58 -21.53
C VAL A 81 0.69 -6.16 -22.97
N LYS A 82 1.28 -7.04 -23.78
CA LYS A 82 1.41 -6.84 -25.22
C LYS A 82 0.04 -6.84 -25.89
#